data_AF-A0A3D0CVL4-F1
#
_entry.id   AF-A0A3D0CVL4-F1
#
_cell.length_a   1.000
_cell.length_b   1.000
_cell.length_c   1.000
_cell.angle_alpha   90.00
_cell.angle_beta   90.00
_cell.angle_gamma   90.00
#
_symmetry.space_group_name_H-M   'P 1'
#
loop_
_entity.id
_entity.type
_entity.pdbx_description
1 polymer ?
#
loop_
_entity_poly.entity_id
_entity_poly.type
_entity_poly.pdbx_seq_one_letter_code
_entity_poly.pdbx_strand_id
1 'polypeptide(L)'
;MDPQQHKIHLSDKAVAIYHVVYSREGFEETAQTLFKLVQEAQRLHPGRKRILFLDIEGHRNKSGGFDADMVELQSEFLLGFLGRFLSEIHTPLVQATNPKEQENDLPPALIVQDAG
;
A
#
# COMPACT_ATOMS: atom_id res chain seq x y z
N MET A 1 -18.27 -0.66 -4.73
CA MET A 1 -16.84 -0.93 -4.87
C MET A 1 -16.61 -1.58 -6.22
N ASP A 2 -15.69 -1.04 -7.02
CA ASP A 2 -15.35 -1.59 -8.33
C ASP A 2 -14.43 -2.81 -8.15
N PRO A 3 -14.82 -4.02 -8.60
CA PRO A 3 -14.01 -5.23 -8.44
C PRO A 3 -12.66 -5.21 -9.20
N GLN A 4 -12.36 -4.17 -9.98
CA GLN A 4 -11.06 -4.00 -10.64
C GLN A 4 -10.05 -3.20 -9.79
N GLN A 5 -10.50 -2.48 -8.75
CA GLN A 5 -9.68 -1.51 -8.00
C GLN A 5 -8.66 -2.15 -7.05
N HIS A 6 -8.92 -3.36 -6.56
CA HIS A 6 -7.96 -4.11 -5.76
C HIS A 6 -8.10 -5.60 -6.01
N LYS A 7 -6.98 -6.34 -5.93
CA LYS A 7 -6.95 -7.79 -6.08
C LYS A 7 -5.91 -8.38 -5.14
N ILE A 8 -6.24 -9.53 -4.56
CA ILE A 8 -5.27 -10.37 -3.85
C ILE A 8 -5.09 -11.64 -4.69
N HIS A 9 -3.86 -11.90 -5.13
CA HIS A 9 -3.51 -13.10 -5.88
C HIS A 9 -2.50 -13.93 -5.10
N LEU A 10 -2.73 -15.24 -5.03
CA LEU A 10 -1.87 -16.18 -4.32
C LEU A 10 -1.00 -16.96 -5.31
N SER A 11 0.28 -17.04 -5.00
CA SER A 11 1.21 -18.00 -5.60
C SER A 11 1.75 -18.98 -4.54
N ASP A 12 2.48 -19.99 -5.00
CA ASP A 12 3.20 -20.94 -4.13
C ASP A 12 4.31 -20.30 -3.27
N LYS A 13 4.60 -19.00 -3.44
CA LYS A 13 5.67 -18.30 -2.70
C LYS A 13 5.22 -17.03 -1.98
N ALA A 14 4.23 -16.31 -2.48
CA ALA A 14 3.82 -15.01 -1.95
C ALA A 14 2.35 -14.68 -2.23
N VAL A 15 1.82 -13.73 -1.47
CA VAL A 15 0.56 -13.03 -1.74
C VAL A 15 0.87 -11.71 -2.44
N ALA A 16 0.38 -11.54 -3.66
CA ALA A 16 0.40 -10.27 -4.36
C ALA A 16 -0.84 -9.46 -3.98
N ILE A 17 -0.62 -8.24 -3.49
CA ILE A 17 -1.64 -7.25 -3.18
C ILE A 17 -1.56 -6.19 -4.28
N TYR A 18 -2.62 -6.07 -5.07
CA TYR A 18 -2.72 -5.08 -6.14
C TYR A 18 -3.78 -4.04 -5.77
N HIS A 19 -3.48 -2.77 -5.95
CA HIS A 19 -4.42 -1.67 -5.78
C HIS A 19 -4.16 -0.54 -6.79
N VAL A 20 -5.23 0.04 -7.34
CA VAL A 20 -5.18 1.25 -8.16
C VAL A 20 -5.81 2.39 -7.36
N VAL A 21 -5.06 3.46 -7.15
CA VAL A 21 -5.55 4.71 -6.57
C VAL A 21 -6.15 5.56 -7.68
N TYR A 22 -7.45 5.77 -7.62
CA TYR A 22 -8.14 6.65 -8.57
C TYR A 22 -8.23 8.08 -8.03
N SER A 23 -8.42 9.04 -8.94
CA SER A 23 -8.45 10.48 -8.64
C SER A 23 -9.51 10.96 -7.64
N ARG A 24 -10.41 10.07 -7.21
CA ARG A 24 -11.45 10.32 -6.20
C ARG A 24 -11.01 9.97 -4.78
N GLU A 25 -9.89 9.26 -4.64
CA GLU A 25 -9.36 8.78 -3.37
C GLU A 25 -8.30 9.76 -2.86
N GLY A 26 -8.37 10.12 -1.58
CA GLY A 26 -7.33 10.91 -0.93
C GLY A 26 -6.23 10.03 -0.32
N PHE A 27 -5.24 10.67 0.31
CA PHE A 27 -4.22 9.99 1.09
C PHE A 27 -4.84 9.06 2.15
N GLU A 28 -5.72 9.57 3.02
CA GLU A 28 -6.23 8.81 4.18
C GLU A 28 -7.05 7.59 3.75
N GLU A 29 -7.96 7.76 2.78
CA GLU A 29 -8.78 6.67 2.24
C GLU A 29 -7.89 5.56 1.65
N THR A 30 -6.86 5.95 0.91
CA THR A 30 -5.91 5.01 0.30
C THR A 30 -5.07 4.30 1.36
N ALA A 31 -4.54 5.03 2.35
CA ALA A 31 -3.75 4.47 3.44
C ALA A 31 -4.55 3.43 4.25
N GLN A 32 -5.80 3.74 4.56
CA GLN A 32 -6.73 2.82 5.24
C GLN A 32 -7.02 1.58 4.40
N THR A 33 -7.25 1.75 3.09
CA THR A 33 -7.49 0.64 2.17
C THR A 33 -6.30 -0.30 2.09
N LEU A 34 -5.10 0.25 1.88
CA LEU A 34 -3.86 -0.52 1.81
C LEU A 34 -3.60 -1.27 3.11
N PHE A 35 -3.77 -0.61 4.26
CA PHE A 35 -3.60 -1.26 5.56
C PHE A 35 -4.54 -2.46 5.73
N LYS A 36 -5.83 -2.31 5.39
CA LYS A 36 -6.81 -3.40 5.43
C LYS A 36 -6.47 -4.55 4.49
N LEU A 37 -5.96 -4.26 3.28
CA LEU A 37 -5.53 -5.30 2.34
C LEU A 37 -4.35 -6.12 2.89
N VAL A 38 -3.40 -5.48 3.58
CA VAL A 38 -2.29 -6.20 4.24
C VAL A 38 -2.79 -7.04 5.42
N GLN A 39 -3.71 -6.51 6.24
CA GLN A 39 -4.35 -7.29 7.31
C GLN A 39 -5.08 -8.50 6.75
N GLU A 40 -5.85 -8.33 5.66
CA GLU A 40 -6.60 -9.40 5.03
C GLU A 40 -5.67 -10.46 4.43
N ALA A 41 -4.59 -10.05 3.77
CA ALA A 41 -3.57 -10.96 3.26
C ALA A 41 -2.93 -11.79 4.38
N GLN A 42 -2.62 -11.17 5.53
CA GLN A 42 -2.09 -11.89 6.69
C GLN A 42 -3.14 -12.82 7.33
N ARG A 43 -4.41 -12.41 7.37
CA ARG A 43 -5.51 -13.23 7.92
C ARG A 43 -5.78 -14.47 7.07
N LEU A 44 -5.79 -14.32 5.74
CA LEU A 44 -6.05 -15.40 4.79
C LEU A 44 -4.83 -16.32 4.60
N HIS A 45 -3.62 -15.76 4.66
CA HIS A 45 -2.37 -16.47 4.43
C HIS A 45 -1.31 -16.11 5.48
N PRO A 46 -1.44 -16.60 6.72
CA PRO A 46 -0.56 -16.22 7.83
C PRO A 46 0.91 -16.46 7.54
N GLY A 47 1.73 -15.42 7.75
CA GLY A 47 3.19 -15.48 7.63
C GLY A 47 3.70 -15.55 6.18
N ARG A 48 2.81 -15.59 5.20
CA ARG A 48 3.19 -15.59 3.78
C ARG A 48 3.77 -14.22 3.40
N LYS A 49 4.82 -14.22 2.59
CA LYS A 49 5.38 -12.99 2.02
C LYS A 49 4.29 -12.20 1.29
N ARG A 50 4.24 -10.89 1.52
CA ARG A 50 3.29 -9.97 0.89
C ARG A 50 4.04 -9.00 0.00
N ILE A 51 3.60 -8.87 -1.24
CA ILE A 51 4.17 -7.98 -2.24
C ILE A 51 3.08 -6.99 -2.64
N LEU A 52 3.34 -5.69 -2.45
CA LEU A 52 2.41 -4.64 -2.85
C LEU A 52 2.76 -4.14 -4.26
N PHE A 53 1.75 -4.06 -5.10
CA PHE A 53 1.76 -3.38 -6.39
C PHE A 53 0.70 -2.27 -6.34
N LEU A 54 1.15 -1.02 -6.44
CA LEU A 54 0.29 0.14 -6.43
C LEU A 54 0.39 0.85 -7.78
N ASP A 55 -0.74 1.07 -8.44
CA ASP A 55 -0.85 2.00 -9.56
C ASP A 55 -1.62 3.25 -9.10
N ILE A 56 -1.34 4.39 -9.73
CA ILE A 56 -1.99 5.66 -9.38
C ILE A 56 -2.44 6.36 -10.67
N GLU A 57 -3.75 6.53 -10.80
CA GLU A 57 -4.42 7.18 -11.91
C GLU A 57 -4.88 8.60 -11.55
N GLY A 58 -4.35 9.59 -12.28
CA GLY A 58 -4.56 11.00 -11.96
C GLY A 58 -3.59 11.46 -10.86
N HIS A 59 -4.05 12.28 -9.91
CA HIS A 59 -3.20 12.86 -8.87
C HIS A 59 -1.95 13.52 -9.44
N ARG A 60 -2.16 14.53 -10.29
CA ARG A 60 -1.08 15.25 -10.95
C ARG A 60 -1.11 16.72 -10.56
N ASN A 61 0.06 17.26 -10.22
CA ASN A 61 0.26 18.69 -10.05
C ASN A 61 0.41 19.38 -11.42
N LYS A 62 0.46 20.72 -11.43
CA LYS A 62 0.57 21.53 -12.67
C LYS A 62 1.86 21.27 -13.47
N SER A 63 2.88 20.69 -12.85
CA SER A 63 4.15 20.33 -13.48
C SER A 63 4.16 18.89 -14.01
N GLY A 64 3.04 18.16 -13.89
CA GLY A 64 2.91 16.78 -14.36
C GLY A 64 3.50 15.71 -13.43
N GLY A 65 4.01 16.10 -12.26
CA GLY A 65 4.38 15.17 -11.18
C GLY A 65 3.18 14.77 -10.34
N PHE A 66 3.36 13.82 -9.41
CA PHE A 66 2.32 13.50 -8.42
C PHE A 66 2.01 14.72 -7.52
N ASP A 67 0.77 14.81 -7.03
CA ASP A 67 0.43 15.78 -5.97
C ASP A 67 1.07 15.40 -4.62
N ALA A 68 0.96 16.28 -3.63
CA ALA A 68 1.64 16.10 -2.35
C ALA A 68 1.17 14.81 -1.64
N ASP A 69 -0.14 14.57 -1.60
CA ASP A 69 -0.75 13.37 -1.03
C ASP A 69 -0.17 12.09 -1.61
N MET A 70 -0.04 11.99 -2.94
CA MET A 70 0.49 10.77 -3.57
C MET A 70 2.00 10.65 -3.46
N VAL A 71 2.72 11.74 -3.28
CA VAL A 71 4.15 11.69 -2.91
C VAL A 71 4.27 11.15 -1.49
N GLU A 72 3.56 11.73 -0.52
CA GLU A 72 3.55 11.32 0.89
C GLU A 72 3.15 9.85 1.06
N LEU A 73 2.09 9.43 0.37
CA LEU A 73 1.66 8.02 0.35
C LEU A 73 2.83 7.10 -0.04
N GLN A 74 3.52 7.41 -1.13
CA GLN A 74 4.57 6.55 -1.68
C GLN A 74 5.89 6.60 -0.90
N SER A 75 6.33 7.78 -0.47
CA SER A 75 7.65 7.95 0.16
C SER A 75 7.64 7.86 1.68
N GLU A 76 6.55 8.26 2.33
CA GLU A 76 6.48 8.35 3.78
C GLU A 76 5.65 7.22 4.37
N PHE A 77 4.38 7.11 3.98
CA PHE A 77 3.51 6.08 4.53
C PHE A 77 3.95 4.67 4.12
N LEU A 78 4.16 4.43 2.83
CA LEU A 78 4.54 3.09 2.35
C LEU A 78 5.92 2.66 2.84
N LEU A 79 6.93 3.52 2.76
CA LEU A 79 8.29 3.13 3.16
C LEU A 79 8.52 3.25 4.67
N GLY A 80 7.98 4.28 5.29
CA GLY A 80 8.21 4.59 6.71
C GLY A 80 7.32 3.79 7.65
N PHE A 81 6.11 3.43 7.23
CA PHE A 81 5.15 2.72 8.09
C PHE A 81 4.78 1.34 7.54
N LEU A 82 4.17 1.26 6.35
CA LEU A 82 3.57 0.00 5.88
C LEU A 82 4.60 -1.05 5.48
N GLY A 83 5.79 -0.62 5.04
CA GLY A 83 6.84 -1.47 4.47
C GLY A 83 7.35 -2.56 5.42
N ARG A 84 7.29 -2.34 6.74
CA ARG A 84 7.66 -3.39 7.72
C ARG A 84 6.76 -4.63 7.63
N PHE A 85 5.52 -4.46 7.18
CA PHE A 85 4.53 -5.55 7.03
C PHE A 85 4.51 -6.15 5.62
N LEU A 86 5.36 -5.66 4.72
CA LEU A 86 5.51 -6.11 3.36
C LEU A 86 6.93 -6.68 3.14
N SER A 87 7.06 -7.57 2.18
CA SER A 87 8.35 -8.06 1.70
C SER A 87 8.90 -7.18 0.57
N GLU A 88 7.99 -6.69 -0.28
CA GLU A 88 8.33 -5.85 -1.44
C GLU A 88 7.21 -4.85 -1.71
N ILE A 89 7.60 -3.68 -2.23
CA ILE A 89 6.72 -2.58 -2.66
C ILE A 89 7.11 -2.18 -4.07
N HIS A 90 6.12 -2.07 -4.94
CA HIS A 90 6.23 -1.61 -6.33
C HIS A 90 5.22 -0.50 -6.56
N THR A 91 5.69 0.74 -6.70
CA THR A 91 4.87 1.93 -7.00
C THR A 91 5.48 2.73 -8.15
N PRO A 92 4.78 3.73 -8.72
CA PRO A 92 5.31 4.56 -9.78
C PRO A 92 6.57 5.34 -9.40
N LEU A 93 6.69 5.79 -8.16
CA LEU A 93 7.86 6.54 -7.68
C LEU A 93 8.94 5.67 -7.04
N VAL A 94 8.57 4.54 -6.44
CA VAL A 94 9.47 3.75 -5.60
C VAL A 94 9.34 2.26 -5.87
N GLN A 95 10.48 1.58 -5.92
CA GLN A 95 10.55 0.14 -5.79
C GLN A 95 11.47 -0.19 -4.60
N ALA A 96 10.98 -1.02 -3.68
CA ALA A 96 11.72 -1.34 -2.46
C ALA A 96 11.51 -2.79 -2.04
N THR A 97 12.58 -3.44 -1.59
CA THR A 97 12.54 -4.70 -0.86
C THR A 97 12.76 -4.42 0.62
N ASN A 98 11.95 -5.01 1.49
CA ASN A 98 12.18 -4.92 2.93
C ASN A 98 13.48 -5.65 3.29
N PRO A 99 14.50 -4.96 3.84
CA PRO A 99 15.77 -5.59 4.17
C PRO A 99 15.70 -6.49 5.42
N LYS A 100 14.60 -6.43 6.16
CA LYS A 100 14.34 -7.25 7.36
C LYS A 100 13.30 -8.32 7.05
N GLU A 101 13.12 -9.26 7.98
CA GLU A 101 11.96 -10.14 7.94
C GLU A 101 10.67 -9.31 8.06
N GLN A 102 9.71 -9.65 7.20
CA GLN A 102 8.38 -9.06 7.20
C GLN A 102 7.68 -9.34 8.53
N GLU A 103 7.15 -8.30 9.16
CA GLU A 103 6.39 -8.43 10.38
C GLU A 103 4.97 -8.93 10.11
N ASN A 104 4.48 -9.79 11.00
CA ASN A 104 3.19 -10.48 10.88
C ASN A 104 2.18 -10.10 11.98
N ASP A 105 2.63 -9.35 12.97
CA ASP A 105 1.78 -8.79 14.03
C ASP A 105 1.35 -7.37 13.62
N LEU A 106 0.22 -7.29 12.92
CA LEU A 106 -0.34 -6.02 12.48
C LEU A 106 -1.20 -5.41 13.58
N PRO A 107 -1.16 -4.07 13.78
CA PRO A 107 -2.06 -3.44 14.72
C PRO A 107 -3.52 -3.64 14.30
N PRO A 108 -4.49 -3.58 15.24
CA PRO A 108 -5.89 -3.78 14.93
C PRO A 108 -6.49 -2.66 14.07
N ALA A 109 -5.90 -1.47 14.11
CA ALA A 109 -6.34 -0.30 13.35
C ALA A 109 -5.16 0.61 12.98
N LEU A 110 -5.32 1.31 11.86
CA LEU A 110 -4.50 2.45 11.47
C LEU A 110 -5.18 3.73 11.96
N ILE A 111 -4.43 4.57 12.69
CA ILE A 111 -4.86 5.91 13.07
C ILE A 111 -4.02 6.90 12.28
N VAL A 112 -4.66 7.66 11.40
CA VAL A 112 -4.04 8.79 10.69
C VAL A 112 -4.32 10.05 11.48
N GLN A 113 -3.29 10.86 11.71
CA GLN A 113 -3.40 12.13 12.42
C GLN A 113 -2.90 13.22 11.50
N ASP A 114 -3.74 14.22 11.24
CA ASP A 114 -3.28 15.42 10.56
C ASP A 114 -2.31 16.17 11.48
N ALA A 115 -1.14 16.49 10.95
CA ALA A 115 -0.29 17.51 11.52
C ALA A 115 -0.98 18.87 11.25
N GLY A 116 -1.84 19.28 12.18
CA GLY A 116 -2.61 20.53 12.10
C GLY A 116 -1.74 21.79 11.98
#